data_AF-A0A357CN80-F1
#
_entry.id   AF-A0A357CN80-F1
#
_cell.length_a   1.000
_cell.length_b   1.000
_cell.length_c   1.000
_cell.angle_alpha   90.00
_cell.angle_beta   90.00
_cell.angle_gamma   90.00
#
_symmetry.space_group_name_H-M   'P 1'
#
loop_
_entity.id
_entity.type
_entity.pdbx_description
1 polymer ?
#
loop_
_entity_poly.entity_id
_entity_poly.type
_entity_poly.pdbx_seq_one_letter_code
_entity_poly.pdbx_strand_id
1 'polypeptide(L)'
;YIYQYHRGRWPHGNKKDFYALADMVEIQLGQGAQASAPQTTKADQIDEEFRHVFGLEKGEDAVIASRLDGLESAADLKHLVSRLKEETGGVPISYKFAASHYLEDEIELAVEAGIDVIVIDGAEAGTHAGQPLLEDAFGLPTMHALVRAADYLEEKGVRDKVSIIASGGLFSPEHFLKAMALGADAVYIGTAAVMAMIHTQIVESSPFEPPTQLALYSGRLKDELDIDLAVKSLTNYLNSCVAEMVLGVVAMGKEALTAVDKSDLCALTPAAADISGVELAYHRKNTAAFPFREQPADIKEEVLIPH
;
A
#
# COMPACT_ATOMS: atom_id res chain seq x y z
N TYR A 1 -12.19 -9.13 -1.27
CA TYR A 1 -10.78 -8.94 -1.66
C TYR A 1 -10.66 -7.74 -2.59
N ILE A 2 -9.45 -7.22 -2.80
CA ILE A 2 -9.16 -6.15 -3.76
C ILE A 2 -8.61 -6.80 -5.04
N TYR A 3 -9.20 -6.54 -6.20
CA TYR A 3 -8.68 -7.03 -7.47
C TYR A 3 -7.80 -5.99 -8.15
N GLN A 4 -6.62 -6.38 -8.63
CA GLN A 4 -5.73 -5.49 -9.37
C GLN A 4 -6.03 -5.53 -10.87
N TYR A 5 -6.57 -4.45 -11.41
CA TYR A 5 -6.72 -4.22 -12.85
C TYR A 5 -5.37 -3.74 -13.41
N HIS A 6 -4.67 -4.63 -14.11
CA HIS A 6 -3.21 -4.55 -14.31
C HIS A 6 -2.79 -4.40 -15.78
N ARG A 7 -1.52 -4.05 -16.01
CA ARG A 7 -0.93 -3.89 -17.36
C ARG A 7 -0.49 -5.20 -18.04
N GLY A 8 -0.76 -6.32 -17.40
CA GLY A 8 -0.57 -7.66 -17.96
C GLY A 8 -1.38 -7.92 -19.22
N ARG A 9 -0.77 -8.55 -20.23
CA ARG A 9 -1.39 -8.85 -21.54
C ARG A 9 -1.86 -10.29 -21.72
N TRP A 10 -1.82 -11.10 -20.66
CA TRP A 10 -2.20 -12.50 -20.74
C TRP A 10 -3.71 -12.70 -20.86
N PRO A 11 -4.19 -13.80 -21.47
CA PRO A 11 -5.61 -14.00 -21.78
C PRO A 11 -6.55 -14.01 -20.57
N HIS A 12 -6.09 -14.38 -19.38
CA HIS A 12 -6.89 -14.31 -18.15
C HIS A 12 -6.82 -12.93 -17.44
N GLY A 13 -6.07 -11.97 -17.98
CA GLY A 13 -5.96 -10.63 -17.40
C GLY A 13 -7.22 -9.79 -17.58
N ASN A 14 -7.59 -9.02 -16.54
CA ASN A 14 -8.64 -8.01 -16.60
C ASN A 14 -10.00 -8.47 -17.19
N LYS A 15 -10.34 -9.75 -17.07
CA LYS A 15 -11.68 -10.25 -17.43
C LYS A 15 -12.64 -10.00 -16.27
N LYS A 16 -13.87 -9.61 -16.61
CA LYS A 16 -14.94 -9.33 -15.65
C LYS A 16 -15.15 -10.44 -14.64
N ASP A 17 -15.08 -11.69 -15.07
CA ASP A 17 -15.28 -12.86 -14.21
C ASP A 17 -14.32 -12.90 -13.01
N PHE A 18 -13.15 -12.25 -13.08
CA PHE A 18 -12.18 -12.21 -11.99
C PHE A 18 -12.38 -11.05 -11.00
N TYR A 19 -12.96 -9.93 -11.44
CA TYR A 19 -13.12 -8.73 -10.60
C TYR A 19 -14.56 -8.39 -10.22
N ALA A 20 -15.56 -9.06 -10.81
CA ALA A 20 -16.98 -8.78 -10.54
C ALA A 20 -17.39 -9.01 -9.07
N LEU A 21 -16.65 -9.84 -8.33
CA LEU A 21 -16.90 -10.13 -6.91
C LEU A 21 -15.89 -9.45 -5.97
N ALA A 22 -15.05 -8.55 -6.49
CA ALA A 22 -14.10 -7.82 -5.66
C ALA A 22 -14.83 -6.73 -4.85
N ASP A 23 -14.34 -6.45 -3.64
CA ASP A 23 -14.87 -5.37 -2.79
C ASP A 23 -14.31 -4.00 -3.21
N MET A 24 -13.25 -4.00 -4.03
CA MET A 24 -12.63 -2.83 -4.66
C MET A 24 -11.83 -3.30 -5.88
N VAL A 25 -11.77 -2.47 -6.93
CA VAL A 25 -10.91 -2.70 -8.09
C VAL A 25 -9.81 -1.64 -8.13
N GLU A 26 -8.55 -2.08 -8.14
CA GLU A 26 -7.36 -1.23 -8.16
C GLU A 26 -6.78 -1.15 -9.57
N ILE A 27 -6.92 0.01 -10.22
CA ILE A 27 -6.23 0.30 -11.47
C ILE A 27 -4.75 0.53 -11.15
N GLN A 28 -3.89 -0.43 -11.52
CA GLN A 28 -2.46 -0.36 -11.29
C GLN A 28 -1.74 0.16 -12.52
N LEU A 29 -1.13 1.34 -12.40
CA LEU A 29 -0.34 1.96 -13.48
C LEU A 29 1.15 2.01 -13.15
N GLY A 30 1.51 1.88 -11.87
CA GLY A 30 2.89 1.81 -11.43
C GLY A 30 3.04 1.26 -10.02
N GLN A 31 4.29 1.08 -9.61
CA GLN A 31 4.67 0.67 -8.26
C GLN A 31 5.98 1.35 -7.88
N GLY A 32 6.18 1.63 -6.60
CA GLY A 32 7.35 2.39 -6.12
C GLY A 32 8.69 1.81 -6.57
N ALA A 33 8.83 0.48 -6.53
CA ALA A 33 10.07 -0.22 -6.87
C ALA A 33 10.45 -0.20 -8.36
N GLN A 34 9.48 0.00 -9.26
CA GLN A 34 9.69 -0.19 -10.71
C GLN A 34 9.05 0.88 -11.58
N ALA A 35 8.48 1.92 -10.97
CA ALA A 35 7.63 2.90 -11.64
C ALA A 35 6.62 2.17 -12.57
N SER A 36 6.59 2.54 -13.84
CA SER A 36 5.79 1.89 -14.89
C SER A 36 6.64 1.09 -15.88
N ALA A 37 7.82 0.61 -15.49
CA ALA A 37 8.66 -0.18 -16.39
C ALA A 37 7.94 -1.46 -16.84
N PRO A 38 8.12 -1.88 -18.12
CA PRO A 38 7.60 -3.14 -18.59
C PRO A 38 8.42 -4.31 -18.02
N GLN A 39 7.77 -5.46 -17.89
CA GLN A 39 8.40 -6.69 -17.44
C GLN A 39 8.01 -7.86 -18.33
N THR A 40 8.89 -8.85 -18.42
CA THR A 40 8.62 -10.06 -19.19
C THR A 40 9.22 -11.25 -18.47
N THR A 41 8.36 -12.22 -18.12
CA THR A 41 8.79 -13.54 -17.68
C THR A 41 8.89 -14.42 -18.91
N LYS A 42 10.07 -14.99 -19.16
CA LYS A 42 10.33 -15.77 -20.37
C LYS A 42 9.68 -17.14 -20.32
N ALA A 43 9.22 -17.63 -21.46
CA ALA A 43 8.47 -18.89 -21.57
C ALA A 43 9.19 -20.12 -20.99
N ASP A 44 10.52 -20.10 -20.91
CA ASP A 44 11.36 -21.14 -20.30
C ASP A 44 11.41 -21.07 -18.77
N GLN A 45 11.00 -19.93 -18.19
CA GLN A 45 10.84 -19.72 -16.74
C GLN A 45 9.39 -19.93 -16.28
N ILE A 46 8.49 -20.28 -17.20
CA ILE A 46 7.07 -20.50 -16.93
C ILE A 46 6.79 -22.01 -16.92
N ASP A 47 6.17 -22.53 -15.87
CA ASP A 47 5.74 -23.93 -15.78
C ASP A 47 4.28 -24.12 -16.26
N GLU A 48 3.75 -25.34 -16.17
CA GLU A 48 2.39 -25.65 -16.66
C GLU A 48 1.31 -24.97 -15.83
N GLU A 49 1.49 -24.89 -14.50
CA GLU A 49 0.55 -24.24 -13.59
C GLU A 49 0.45 -22.74 -13.88
N PHE A 50 1.58 -22.04 -13.98
CA PHE A 50 1.61 -20.62 -14.33
C PHE A 50 0.90 -20.38 -15.68
N ARG A 51 1.19 -21.20 -16.70
CA ARG A 51 0.51 -21.09 -18.01
C ARG A 51 -1.00 -21.24 -17.87
N HIS A 52 -1.45 -22.24 -17.14
CA HIS A 52 -2.88 -22.49 -16.95
C HIS A 52 -3.57 -21.33 -16.23
N VAL A 53 -2.99 -20.82 -15.15
CA VAL A 53 -3.54 -19.69 -14.38
C VAL A 53 -3.63 -18.42 -15.23
N PHE A 54 -2.60 -18.12 -16.03
CA PHE A 54 -2.55 -16.91 -16.85
C PHE A 54 -3.28 -17.08 -18.20
N GLY A 55 -3.59 -18.32 -18.59
CA GLY A 55 -4.22 -18.66 -19.87
C GLY A 55 -3.25 -18.60 -21.05
N LEU A 56 -1.96 -18.83 -20.82
CA LEU A 56 -0.87 -18.72 -21.81
C LEU A 56 -0.70 -20.00 -22.63
N GLU A 57 -0.33 -19.85 -23.90
CA GLU A 57 0.04 -20.98 -24.75
C GLU A 57 1.47 -21.48 -24.47
N LYS A 58 1.78 -22.70 -24.92
CA LYS A 58 3.14 -23.25 -24.79
C LYS A 58 4.11 -22.43 -25.64
N GLY A 59 5.14 -21.88 -24.99
CA GLY A 59 6.17 -21.06 -25.65
C GLY A 59 5.84 -19.56 -25.66
N GLU A 60 4.72 -19.16 -25.06
CA GLU A 60 4.35 -17.75 -24.89
C GLU A 60 5.02 -17.13 -23.65
N ASP A 61 5.54 -15.91 -23.80
CA ASP A 61 6.09 -15.09 -22.72
C ASP A 61 4.95 -14.42 -21.93
N ALA A 62 5.08 -14.28 -20.61
CA ALA A 62 4.17 -13.45 -19.82
C ALA A 62 4.64 -11.99 -19.82
N VAL A 63 3.83 -11.07 -20.35
CA VAL A 63 4.22 -9.67 -20.53
C VAL A 63 3.37 -8.73 -19.67
N ILE A 64 4.06 -7.88 -18.91
CA ILE A 64 3.49 -6.68 -18.27
C ILE A 64 3.97 -5.48 -19.08
N ALA A 65 3.04 -4.81 -19.75
CA ALA A 65 3.36 -3.64 -20.57
C ALA A 65 3.63 -2.39 -19.72
N SER A 66 4.25 -1.37 -20.32
CA SER A 66 4.47 -0.09 -19.64
C SER A 66 3.19 0.71 -19.42
N ARG A 67 2.20 0.55 -20.32
CA ARG A 67 0.89 1.23 -20.28
C ARG A 67 -0.22 0.20 -20.16
N LEU A 68 -1.32 0.61 -19.55
CA LEU A 68 -2.56 -0.17 -19.52
C LEU A 68 -3.21 -0.12 -20.91
N ASP A 69 -3.65 -1.28 -21.41
CA ASP A 69 -4.25 -1.35 -22.74
C ASP A 69 -5.56 -0.55 -22.80
N GLY A 70 -5.70 0.29 -23.82
CA GLY A 70 -6.85 1.18 -24.00
C GLY A 70 -6.89 2.43 -23.11
N LEU A 71 -5.82 2.72 -22.35
CA LEU A 71 -5.72 3.92 -21.51
C LEU A 71 -4.69 4.90 -22.08
N GLU A 72 -5.13 5.85 -22.92
CA GLU A 72 -4.24 6.81 -23.58
C GLU A 72 -4.50 8.27 -23.21
N SER A 73 -5.64 8.55 -22.56
CA SER A 73 -6.07 9.89 -22.19
C SER A 73 -6.86 9.92 -20.88
N ALA A 74 -7.06 11.13 -20.34
CA ALA A 74 -7.93 11.37 -19.19
C ALA A 74 -9.38 10.90 -19.43
N ALA A 75 -9.87 11.05 -20.66
CA ALA A 75 -11.20 10.58 -21.05
C ALA A 75 -11.28 9.05 -20.95
N ASP A 76 -10.25 8.34 -21.40
CA ASP A 76 -10.19 6.89 -21.30
C ASP A 76 -10.19 6.42 -19.84
N LEU A 77 -9.47 7.13 -18.95
CA LEU A 77 -9.49 6.81 -17.52
C LEU A 77 -10.90 6.94 -16.96
N LYS A 78 -11.59 8.05 -17.25
CA LYS A 78 -12.97 8.28 -16.81
C LYS A 78 -13.93 7.22 -17.35
N HIS A 79 -13.78 6.83 -18.61
CA HIS A 79 -14.56 5.75 -19.21
C HIS A 79 -14.29 4.41 -18.54
N LEU A 80 -13.03 4.09 -18.24
CA LEU A 80 -12.64 2.88 -17.55
C LEU A 80 -13.23 2.83 -16.13
N VAL A 81 -13.09 3.90 -15.35
CA VAL A 81 -13.66 4.00 -14.00
C VAL A 81 -15.17 3.81 -14.03
N SER A 82 -15.87 4.50 -14.96
CA SER A 82 -17.32 4.38 -15.12
C SER A 82 -17.74 2.95 -15.45
N ARG A 83 -17.03 2.30 -16.40
CA ARG A 83 -17.31 0.92 -16.80
C ARG A 83 -17.08 -0.06 -15.64
N LEU A 84 -15.97 0.05 -14.92
CA LEU A 84 -15.67 -0.82 -13.79
C LEU A 84 -16.72 -0.68 -12.68
N LYS A 85 -17.17 0.55 -12.37
CA LYS A 85 -18.27 0.77 -11.43
C LYS A 85 -19.56 0.10 -11.90
N GLU A 86 -19.91 0.21 -13.17
CA GLU A 86 -21.09 -0.46 -13.73
C GLU A 86 -20.98 -2.00 -13.65
N GLU A 87 -19.82 -2.56 -14.01
CA GLU A 87 -19.60 -4.00 -14.09
C GLU A 87 -19.56 -4.70 -12.73
N THR A 88 -19.18 -3.96 -11.68
CA THR A 88 -19.03 -4.46 -10.29
C THR A 88 -20.21 -4.09 -9.38
N GLY A 89 -21.20 -3.34 -9.87
CA GLY A 89 -22.31 -2.88 -9.03
C GLY A 89 -21.97 -1.71 -8.11
N GLY A 90 -20.91 -0.95 -8.44
CA GLY A 90 -20.56 0.30 -7.78
C GLY A 90 -19.53 0.18 -6.66
N VAL A 91 -18.69 -0.86 -6.66
CA VAL A 91 -17.60 -0.97 -5.69
C VAL A 91 -16.58 0.16 -5.91
N PRO A 92 -15.83 0.57 -4.87
CA PRO A 92 -14.79 1.57 -5.00
C PRO A 92 -13.77 1.22 -6.08
N ILE A 93 -13.30 2.22 -6.81
CA ILE A 93 -12.22 2.10 -7.77
C ILE A 93 -11.02 2.87 -7.25
N SER A 94 -9.89 2.17 -7.10
CA SER A 94 -8.64 2.79 -6.69
C SER A 94 -7.68 3.03 -7.85
N TYR A 95 -6.81 4.02 -7.69
CA TYR A 95 -5.76 4.36 -8.65
C TYR A 95 -4.40 4.26 -7.96
N LYS A 96 -3.61 3.25 -8.33
CA LYS A 96 -2.29 2.98 -7.76
C LYS A 96 -1.17 3.37 -8.72
N PHE A 97 -0.24 4.17 -8.22
CA PHE A 97 0.90 4.66 -8.97
C PHE A 97 2.14 4.86 -8.09
N ALA A 98 3.30 4.91 -8.73
CA ALA A 98 4.56 5.22 -8.07
C ALA A 98 4.66 6.72 -7.84
N ALA A 99 4.89 7.14 -6.60
CA ALA A 99 4.96 8.55 -6.27
C ALA A 99 6.10 9.24 -7.04
N SER A 100 5.77 10.26 -7.83
CA SER A 100 6.72 10.97 -8.71
C SER A 100 6.72 12.47 -8.45
N HIS A 101 7.58 13.22 -9.14
CA HIS A 101 7.56 14.68 -9.05
C HIS A 101 6.19 15.28 -9.43
N TYR A 102 5.46 14.63 -10.34
CA TYR A 102 4.14 15.05 -10.87
C TYR A 102 2.96 14.48 -10.07
N LEU A 103 3.18 14.14 -8.80
CA LEU A 103 2.20 13.52 -7.91
C LEU A 103 0.83 14.23 -7.94
N GLU A 104 0.80 15.55 -7.80
CA GLU A 104 -0.44 16.33 -7.76
C GLU A 104 -1.19 16.32 -9.09
N ASP A 105 -0.47 16.35 -10.22
CA ASP A 105 -1.07 16.26 -11.55
C ASP A 105 -1.72 14.88 -11.78
N GLU A 106 -1.07 13.81 -11.30
CA GLU A 106 -1.62 12.45 -11.33
C GLU A 106 -2.84 12.30 -10.40
N ILE A 107 -2.82 12.96 -9.23
CA ILE A 107 -3.97 12.99 -8.31
C ILE A 107 -5.14 13.74 -8.93
N GLU A 108 -4.92 14.91 -9.54
CA GLU A 108 -5.98 15.67 -10.21
C GLU A 108 -6.65 14.83 -11.29
N LEU A 109 -5.85 14.14 -12.12
CA LEU A 109 -6.36 13.23 -13.14
C LEU A 109 -7.25 12.13 -12.56
N ALA A 110 -6.84 11.53 -11.44
CA ALA A 110 -7.61 10.49 -10.76
C ALA A 110 -8.92 11.06 -10.18
N VAL A 111 -8.88 12.24 -9.54
CA VAL A 111 -10.04 12.92 -8.98
C VAL A 111 -11.04 13.27 -10.09
N GLU A 112 -10.59 13.84 -11.22
CA GLU A 112 -11.45 14.18 -12.37
C GLU A 112 -12.09 12.94 -13.03
N ALA A 113 -11.41 11.80 -12.99
CA ALA A 113 -11.93 10.53 -13.48
C ALA A 113 -12.96 9.87 -12.55
N GLY A 114 -13.10 10.35 -11.31
CA GLY A 114 -14.05 9.82 -10.32
C GLY A 114 -13.53 8.60 -9.56
N ILE A 115 -12.21 8.54 -9.35
CA ILE A 115 -11.54 7.57 -8.47
C ILE A 115 -11.97 7.81 -7.02
N ASP A 116 -12.21 6.73 -6.28
CA ASP A 116 -12.65 6.78 -4.88
C ASP A 116 -11.45 6.68 -3.91
N VAL A 117 -10.37 6.02 -4.33
CA VAL A 117 -9.21 5.75 -3.48
C VAL A 117 -7.91 5.97 -4.25
N ILE A 118 -6.99 6.74 -3.70
CA ILE A 118 -5.65 6.95 -4.24
C ILE A 118 -4.65 6.12 -3.45
N VAL A 119 -3.91 5.26 -4.14
CA VAL A 119 -2.85 4.45 -3.52
C VAL A 119 -1.50 5.00 -3.93
N ILE A 120 -0.82 5.62 -2.97
CA ILE A 120 0.48 6.25 -3.17
C ILE A 120 1.55 5.24 -2.78
N ASP A 121 2.30 4.78 -3.78
CA ASP A 121 3.37 3.82 -3.57
C ASP A 121 4.72 4.55 -3.62
N GLY A 122 5.35 4.71 -2.45
CA GLY A 122 6.63 5.40 -2.32
C GLY A 122 7.82 4.54 -2.75
N ALA A 123 8.97 5.17 -2.91
CA ALA A 123 10.21 4.56 -3.40
C ALA A 123 10.65 3.33 -2.59
N GLU A 124 10.26 3.24 -1.33
CA GLU A 124 10.58 2.13 -0.42
C GLU A 124 9.72 0.87 -0.65
N ALA A 125 8.87 0.86 -1.69
CA ALA A 125 8.09 -0.33 -2.06
C ALA A 125 9.01 -1.49 -2.48
N GLY A 126 8.57 -2.72 -2.19
CA GLY A 126 9.28 -3.93 -2.58
C GLY A 126 8.82 -4.50 -3.92
N THR A 127 9.70 -5.23 -4.59
CA THR A 127 9.36 -6.10 -5.74
C THR A 127 10.14 -7.39 -5.64
N HIS A 128 9.61 -8.46 -6.24
CA HIS A 128 10.33 -9.73 -6.37
C HIS A 128 11.45 -9.68 -7.43
N ALA A 129 11.35 -8.78 -8.40
CA ALA A 129 12.22 -8.68 -9.55
C ALA A 129 12.12 -7.29 -10.17
N GLY A 130 13.02 -6.40 -9.76
CA GLY A 130 13.15 -5.06 -10.31
C GLY A 130 14.53 -4.78 -10.87
N GLN A 131 14.59 -3.70 -11.64
CA GLN A 131 15.83 -3.18 -12.17
C GLN A 131 16.47 -2.30 -11.07
N PRO A 132 17.73 -2.55 -10.65
CA PRO A 132 18.36 -1.79 -9.57
C PRO A 132 18.34 -0.28 -9.79
N LEU A 133 18.46 0.17 -11.04
CA LEU A 133 18.33 1.60 -11.39
C LEU A 133 17.00 2.20 -10.92
N LEU A 134 15.89 1.46 -11.08
CA LEU A 134 14.57 1.95 -10.69
C LEU A 134 14.40 1.89 -9.18
N GLU A 135 14.84 0.80 -8.55
CA GLU A 135 14.75 0.62 -7.09
C GLU A 135 15.57 1.67 -6.33
N ASP A 136 16.76 2.03 -6.83
CA ASP A 136 17.69 2.92 -6.11
C ASP A 136 17.50 4.41 -6.43
N ALA A 137 16.94 4.76 -7.60
CA ALA A 137 17.00 6.14 -8.12
C ALA A 137 15.65 6.76 -8.49
N PHE A 138 14.54 6.01 -8.45
CA PHE A 138 13.22 6.51 -8.85
C PHE A 138 12.29 6.64 -7.64
N GLY A 139 11.32 7.55 -7.79
CA GLY A 139 10.23 7.72 -6.84
C GLY A 139 10.48 8.76 -5.75
N LEU A 140 9.41 9.09 -5.02
CA LEU A 140 9.46 9.90 -3.81
C LEU A 140 9.38 9.02 -2.57
N PRO A 141 10.02 9.41 -1.45
CA PRO A 141 9.84 8.71 -0.19
C PRO A 141 8.38 8.71 0.26
N THR A 142 7.93 7.58 0.80
CA THR A 142 6.51 7.31 1.12
C THR A 142 5.87 8.41 1.96
N MET A 143 6.54 8.83 3.05
CA MET A 143 6.01 9.86 3.95
C MET A 143 5.94 11.26 3.29
N HIS A 144 6.83 11.56 2.34
CA HIS A 144 6.82 12.85 1.65
C HIS A 144 5.68 12.91 0.63
N ALA A 145 5.50 11.82 -0.12
CA ALA A 145 4.42 11.69 -1.08
C ALA A 145 3.05 11.71 -0.39
N LEU A 146 2.93 11.03 0.76
CA LEU A 146 1.70 11.04 1.55
C LEU A 146 1.28 12.44 1.97
N VAL A 147 2.21 13.22 2.54
CA VAL A 147 1.87 14.59 2.98
C VAL A 147 1.43 15.46 1.80
N ARG A 148 2.19 15.43 0.70
CA ARG A 148 1.85 16.19 -0.52
C ARG A 148 0.46 15.86 -1.03
N ALA A 149 0.11 14.58 -1.08
CA ALA A 149 -1.22 14.16 -1.54
C ALA A 149 -2.34 14.55 -0.58
N ALA A 150 -2.13 14.39 0.73
CA ALA A 150 -3.11 14.78 1.74
C ALA A 150 -3.38 16.29 1.68
N ASP A 151 -2.32 17.10 1.64
CA ASP A 151 -2.42 18.56 1.54
C ASP A 151 -3.09 18.98 0.22
N TYR A 152 -2.77 18.33 -0.90
CA TYR A 152 -3.41 18.61 -2.19
C TYR A 152 -4.92 18.33 -2.20
N LEU A 153 -5.35 17.18 -1.68
CA LEU A 153 -6.77 16.84 -1.61
C LEU A 153 -7.55 17.76 -0.65
N GLU A 154 -6.89 18.25 0.40
CA GLU A 154 -7.44 19.26 1.32
C GLU A 154 -7.60 20.61 0.62
N GLU A 155 -6.57 21.09 -0.10
CA GLU A 155 -6.63 22.33 -0.89
C GLU A 155 -7.73 22.30 -1.95
N LYS A 156 -7.98 21.13 -2.54
CA LYS A 156 -9.06 20.90 -3.51
C LYS A 156 -10.44 20.74 -2.87
N GLY A 157 -10.52 20.62 -1.54
CA GLY A 157 -11.77 20.41 -0.81
C GLY A 157 -12.45 19.07 -1.13
N VAL A 158 -11.65 18.04 -1.44
CA VAL A 158 -12.15 16.69 -1.79
C VAL A 158 -11.60 15.59 -0.88
N ARG A 159 -10.88 15.93 0.20
CA ARG A 159 -10.32 14.97 1.16
C ARG A 159 -11.36 14.02 1.76
N ASP A 160 -12.59 14.49 1.98
CA ASP A 160 -13.70 13.68 2.49
C ASP A 160 -14.32 12.75 1.43
N LYS A 161 -13.95 12.89 0.16
CA LYS A 161 -14.50 12.14 -0.98
C LYS A 161 -13.53 11.11 -1.56
N VAL A 162 -12.24 11.31 -1.35
CA VAL A 162 -11.18 10.46 -1.90
C VAL A 162 -10.31 9.98 -0.75
N SER A 163 -10.28 8.67 -0.54
CA SER A 163 -9.43 8.08 0.48
C SER A 163 -7.99 7.94 -0.01
N ILE A 164 -7.03 7.98 0.91
CA ILE A 164 -5.60 7.76 0.63
C ILE A 164 -5.14 6.47 1.29
N ILE A 165 -4.49 5.60 0.52
CA ILE A 165 -3.75 4.46 1.04
C ILE A 165 -2.26 4.72 0.84
N ALA A 166 -1.50 4.71 1.94
CA ALA A 166 -0.04 4.82 1.89
C ALA A 166 0.60 3.44 1.73
N SER A 167 1.57 3.32 0.81
CA SER A 167 2.30 2.09 0.52
C SER A 167 3.78 2.40 0.31
N GLY A 168 4.66 1.46 0.67
CA GLY A 168 6.11 1.58 0.56
C GLY A 168 6.81 1.68 1.92
N GLY A 169 7.68 0.71 2.25
CA GLY A 169 8.52 0.76 3.46
C GLY A 169 7.81 0.78 4.82
N LEU A 170 6.49 0.57 4.89
CA LEU A 170 5.74 0.51 6.14
C LEU A 170 5.78 -0.92 6.71
N PHE A 171 6.26 -1.09 7.94
CA PHE A 171 6.47 -2.43 8.52
C PHE A 171 6.19 -2.52 10.03
N SER A 172 5.86 -1.42 10.69
CA SER A 172 5.71 -1.38 12.14
C SER A 172 4.52 -0.51 12.56
N PRO A 173 3.96 -0.74 13.76
CA PRO A 173 2.76 -0.05 14.23
C PRO A 173 2.92 1.48 14.24
N GLU A 174 4.10 1.98 14.59
CA GLU A 174 4.42 3.40 14.61
C GLU A 174 4.54 4.00 13.21
N HIS A 175 4.92 3.22 12.19
CA HIS A 175 4.86 3.67 10.80
C HIS A 175 3.41 3.84 10.35
N PHE A 176 2.55 2.88 10.70
CA PHE A 176 1.13 2.92 10.33
C PHE A 176 0.42 4.10 11.00
N LEU A 177 0.59 4.25 12.31
CA LEU A 177 -0.04 5.33 13.07
C LEU A 177 0.44 6.71 12.62
N LYS A 178 1.73 6.84 12.28
CA LYS A 178 2.29 8.07 11.72
C LYS A 178 1.76 8.37 10.32
N ALA A 179 1.64 7.37 9.45
CA ALA A 179 1.01 7.56 8.14
C ALA A 179 -0.44 8.04 8.29
N MET A 180 -1.21 7.42 9.19
CA MET A 180 -2.58 7.86 9.48
C MET A 180 -2.62 9.31 9.97
N ALA A 181 -1.76 9.66 10.93
CA ALA A 181 -1.64 11.03 11.45
C ALA A 181 -1.29 12.07 10.36
N LEU A 182 -0.52 11.67 9.33
CA LEU A 182 -0.14 12.51 8.21
C LEU A 182 -1.20 12.57 7.10
N GLY A 183 -2.30 11.82 7.22
CA GLY A 183 -3.47 11.92 6.34
C GLY A 183 -3.83 10.65 5.58
N ALA A 184 -3.18 9.50 5.83
CA ALA A 184 -3.59 8.23 5.24
C ALA A 184 -4.86 7.67 5.90
N ASP A 185 -5.79 7.12 5.13
CA ASP A 185 -6.96 6.41 5.65
C ASP A 185 -6.66 4.92 5.90
N ALA A 186 -5.71 4.37 5.16
CA ALA A 186 -5.19 3.02 5.37
C ALA A 186 -3.72 2.91 4.92
N VAL A 187 -3.10 1.77 5.23
CA VAL A 187 -1.75 1.43 4.81
C VAL A 187 -1.72 0.07 4.13
N TYR A 188 -0.89 -0.07 3.11
CA TYR A 188 -0.56 -1.38 2.55
C TYR A 188 0.78 -1.88 3.09
N ILE A 189 0.82 -3.19 3.34
CA ILE A 189 2.02 -3.91 3.74
C ILE A 189 2.25 -5.10 2.81
N GLY A 190 3.44 -5.16 2.22
CA GLY A 190 3.86 -6.26 1.35
C GLY A 190 4.97 -7.06 2.02
N THR A 191 6.19 -6.51 1.98
CA THR A 191 7.40 -7.14 2.54
C THR A 191 7.21 -7.54 4.00
N ALA A 192 6.64 -6.66 4.85
CA ALA A 192 6.43 -6.97 6.26
C ALA A 192 5.49 -8.16 6.47
N ALA A 193 4.42 -8.26 5.66
CA ALA A 193 3.49 -9.38 5.71
C ALA A 193 4.16 -10.68 5.25
N VAL A 194 4.95 -10.65 4.16
CA VAL A 194 5.73 -11.81 3.70
C VAL A 194 6.71 -12.27 4.77
N MET A 195 7.46 -11.35 5.37
CA MET A 195 8.40 -11.67 6.44
C MET A 195 7.68 -12.25 7.67
N ALA A 196 6.54 -11.69 8.06
CA ALA A 196 5.73 -12.21 9.15
C ALA A 196 5.23 -13.64 8.88
N MET A 197 4.81 -13.96 7.66
CA MET A 197 4.40 -15.32 7.30
C MET A 197 5.54 -16.34 7.47
N ILE A 198 6.75 -15.99 7.06
CA ILE A 198 7.86 -16.95 7.01
C ILE A 198 8.75 -16.96 8.24
N HIS A 199 8.70 -15.96 9.13
CA HIS A 199 9.74 -15.74 10.16
C HIS A 199 9.99 -16.95 11.08
N THR A 200 8.96 -17.71 11.43
CA THR A 200 9.08 -18.91 12.27
C THR A 200 9.65 -20.13 11.55
N GLN A 201 9.77 -20.05 10.22
CA GLN A 201 10.13 -21.15 9.32
C GLN A 201 11.49 -20.92 8.64
N ILE A 202 12.14 -19.78 8.91
CA ILE A 202 13.41 -19.37 8.28
C ILE A 202 14.56 -20.35 8.54
N VAL A 203 14.48 -21.17 9.60
CA VAL A 203 15.51 -22.18 9.91
C VAL A 203 15.66 -23.20 8.78
N GLU A 204 14.59 -23.47 8.01
CA GLU A 204 14.64 -24.39 6.87
C GLU A 204 15.48 -23.82 5.70
N SER A 205 15.57 -22.48 5.56
CA SER A 205 16.36 -21.83 4.50
C SER A 205 17.74 -21.33 4.98
N SER A 206 17.87 -20.98 6.26
CA SER A 206 19.06 -20.34 6.83
C SER A 206 20.17 -21.33 7.22
N PRO A 207 21.46 -21.02 7.00
CA PRO A 207 22.05 -19.78 6.48
C PRO A 207 22.30 -19.76 4.96
N PHE A 208 21.88 -20.80 4.24
CA PHE A 208 22.36 -21.02 2.87
C PHE A 208 21.50 -20.35 1.79
N GLU A 209 20.22 -20.11 2.07
CA GLU A 209 19.25 -19.55 1.14
C GLU A 209 18.48 -18.37 1.78
N PRO A 210 18.17 -17.30 1.00
CA PRO A 210 17.36 -16.20 1.51
C PRO A 210 15.98 -16.67 1.99
N PRO A 211 15.45 -16.14 3.12
CA PRO A 211 14.14 -16.54 3.66
C PRO A 211 12.99 -16.47 2.65
N THR A 212 13.02 -15.51 1.74
CA THR A 212 11.99 -15.29 0.73
C THR A 212 11.83 -16.47 -0.25
N GLN A 213 12.78 -17.40 -0.30
CA GLN A 213 12.68 -18.63 -1.10
C GLN A 213 11.50 -19.53 -0.68
N LEU A 214 10.95 -19.36 0.52
CA LEU A 214 9.73 -20.05 0.98
C LEU A 214 8.45 -19.44 0.38
N ALA A 215 8.46 -18.17 -0.03
CA ALA A 215 7.26 -17.44 -0.45
C ALA A 215 7.24 -17.07 -1.94
N LEU A 216 8.39 -17.10 -2.62
CA LEU A 216 8.49 -16.79 -4.04
C LEU A 216 8.06 -17.97 -4.92
N TYR A 217 7.39 -17.68 -6.04
CA TYR A 217 6.98 -18.70 -7.01
C TYR A 217 8.14 -19.51 -7.60
N SER A 218 9.26 -18.83 -7.84
CA SER A 218 10.54 -19.42 -8.28
C SER A 218 11.39 -19.94 -7.13
N GLY A 219 10.87 -19.87 -5.90
CA GLY A 219 11.55 -20.26 -4.69
C GLY A 219 11.80 -21.76 -4.64
N ARG A 220 13.03 -22.16 -4.28
CA ARG A 220 13.43 -23.58 -4.21
C ARG A 220 12.71 -24.35 -3.11
N LEU A 221 12.25 -23.64 -2.08
CA LEU A 221 11.63 -24.20 -0.88
C LEU A 221 10.12 -23.87 -0.81
N LYS A 222 9.52 -23.42 -1.91
CA LYS A 222 8.10 -22.97 -1.93
C LYS A 222 7.12 -24.06 -1.46
N ASP A 223 7.45 -25.32 -1.74
CA ASP A 223 6.63 -26.49 -1.37
C ASP A 223 6.82 -26.91 0.10
N GLU A 224 7.79 -26.31 0.80
CA GLU A 224 8.08 -26.56 2.21
C GLU A 224 7.38 -25.55 3.15
N LEU A 225 6.70 -24.54 2.60
CA LEU A 225 5.98 -23.55 3.39
C LEU A 225 4.79 -24.20 4.11
N ASP A 226 4.83 -24.23 5.44
CA ASP A 226 3.67 -24.58 6.26
C ASP A 226 2.69 -23.40 6.24
N ILE A 227 1.60 -23.58 5.50
CA ILE A 227 0.56 -22.57 5.29
C ILE A 227 -0.19 -22.25 6.60
N ASP A 228 -0.48 -23.25 7.43
CA ASP A 228 -1.21 -23.03 8.68
C ASP A 228 -0.38 -22.21 9.66
N LEU A 229 0.93 -22.50 9.74
CA LEU A 229 1.87 -21.71 10.53
C LEU A 229 2.05 -20.30 9.96
N ALA A 230 2.14 -20.15 8.63
CA ALA A 230 2.24 -18.85 7.98
C ALA A 230 1.03 -17.96 8.26
N VAL A 231 -0.18 -18.53 8.17
CA VAL A 231 -1.44 -17.84 8.51
C VAL A 231 -1.41 -17.41 9.98
N LYS A 232 -1.08 -18.31 10.91
CA LYS A 232 -1.00 -17.99 12.34
C LYS A 232 -0.01 -16.86 12.62
N SER A 233 1.18 -16.93 12.05
CA SER A 233 2.23 -15.93 12.24
C SER A 233 1.84 -14.55 11.69
N LEU A 234 1.25 -14.50 10.50
CA LEU A 234 0.74 -13.25 9.93
C LEU A 234 -0.42 -12.68 10.76
N THR A 235 -1.37 -13.51 11.19
CA THR A 235 -2.48 -13.08 12.05
C THR A 235 -1.96 -12.49 13.36
N ASN A 236 -0.97 -13.13 13.99
CA ASN A 236 -0.35 -12.62 15.22
C ASN A 236 0.33 -11.26 14.99
N TYR A 237 1.08 -11.11 13.91
CA TYR A 237 1.71 -9.83 13.54
C TYR A 237 0.66 -8.72 13.38
N LEU A 238 -0.39 -8.96 12.59
CA LEU A 238 -1.47 -7.98 12.38
C LEU A 238 -2.17 -7.60 13.69
N ASN A 239 -2.52 -8.60 14.52
CA ASN A 239 -3.17 -8.36 15.81
C ASN A 239 -2.26 -7.58 16.77
N SER A 240 -0.96 -7.90 16.81
CA SER A 240 0.03 -7.15 17.61
C SER A 240 0.12 -5.71 17.15
N CYS A 241 0.15 -5.46 15.83
CA CYS A 241 0.20 -4.11 15.31
C CYS A 241 -1.04 -3.30 15.68
N VAL A 242 -2.22 -3.87 15.54
CA VAL A 242 -3.47 -3.20 15.96
C VAL A 242 -3.46 -2.93 17.46
N ALA A 243 -3.02 -3.89 18.28
CA ALA A 243 -2.96 -3.73 19.72
C ALA A 243 -2.04 -2.56 20.14
N GLU A 244 -0.84 -2.48 19.56
CA GLU A 244 0.11 -1.39 19.83
C GLU A 244 -0.40 -0.03 19.34
N MET A 245 -1.05 0.01 18.17
CA MET A 245 -1.67 1.23 17.66
C MET A 245 -2.78 1.74 18.60
N VAL A 246 -3.64 0.84 19.09
CA VAL A 246 -4.69 1.20 20.06
C VAL A 246 -4.08 1.71 21.36
N LEU A 247 -3.03 1.07 21.88
CA LEU A 247 -2.33 1.55 23.07
C LEU A 247 -1.73 2.95 22.85
N GLY A 248 -1.15 3.20 21.66
CA GLY A 248 -0.65 4.52 21.27
C GLY A 248 -1.76 5.59 21.28
N VAL A 249 -2.93 5.29 20.72
CA VAL A 249 -4.10 6.16 20.71
C VAL A 249 -4.56 6.51 22.13
N VAL A 250 -4.65 5.51 23.01
CA VAL A 250 -5.04 5.70 24.41
C VAL A 250 -4.01 6.52 25.17
N ALA A 251 -2.71 6.32 24.91
CA ALA A 251 -1.64 7.10 25.52
C ALA A 251 -1.70 8.59 25.11
N MET A 252 -2.22 8.88 23.91
CA MET A 252 -2.52 10.25 23.44
C MET A 252 -3.86 10.78 23.98
N GLY A 253 -4.58 9.97 24.76
CA GLY A 253 -5.89 10.31 25.33
C GLY A 253 -7.01 10.36 24.29
N LYS A 254 -6.84 9.69 23.13
CA LYS A 254 -7.81 9.62 22.03
C LYS A 254 -8.62 8.31 22.10
N GLU A 255 -9.77 8.28 21.45
CA GLU A 255 -10.71 7.13 21.52
C GLU A 255 -10.79 6.32 20.22
N ALA A 256 -10.17 6.81 19.14
CA ALA A 256 -10.20 6.18 17.83
C ALA A 256 -8.90 6.44 17.06
N LEU A 257 -8.50 5.48 16.21
CA LEU A 257 -7.35 5.65 15.31
C LEU A 257 -7.56 6.83 14.34
N THR A 258 -8.79 7.02 13.89
CA THR A 258 -9.19 8.14 13.02
C THR A 258 -9.11 9.50 13.71
N ALA A 259 -8.97 9.54 15.03
CA ALA A 259 -8.78 10.79 15.75
C ALA A 259 -7.31 11.22 15.75
N VAL A 260 -6.36 10.36 15.36
CA VAL A 260 -4.93 10.70 15.34
C VAL A 260 -4.62 11.59 14.14
N ASP A 261 -3.89 12.68 14.37
CA ASP A 261 -3.64 13.71 13.38
C ASP A 261 -2.26 14.36 13.57
N LYS A 262 -1.90 15.31 12.69
CA LYS A 262 -0.61 16.01 12.70
C LYS A 262 -0.29 16.68 14.05
N SER A 263 -1.30 17.02 14.88
CA SER A 263 -1.09 17.66 16.20
C SER A 263 -0.55 16.72 17.28
N ASP A 264 -0.63 15.40 17.06
CA ASP A 264 -0.03 14.38 17.93
C ASP A 264 1.45 14.12 17.62
N LEU A 265 1.94 14.66 16.49
CA LEU A 265 3.31 14.50 16.06
C LEU A 265 4.17 15.70 16.50
N CYS A 266 5.47 15.45 16.58
CA CYS A 266 6.47 16.52 16.61
C CYS A 266 7.62 16.17 15.67
N ALA A 267 8.11 17.17 14.95
CA ALA A 267 9.21 17.02 14.01
C ALA A 267 10.55 17.16 14.75
N LEU A 268 11.46 16.20 14.53
CA LEU A 268 12.79 16.22 15.14
C LEU A 268 13.80 17.06 14.35
N THR A 269 13.50 17.38 13.09
CA THR A 269 14.37 18.14 12.19
C THR A 269 13.60 19.23 11.47
N PRO A 270 14.24 20.37 11.12
CA PRO A 270 13.62 21.42 10.30
C PRO A 270 13.02 20.91 9.00
N ALA A 271 13.73 20.00 8.31
CA ALA A 271 13.24 19.43 7.07
C ALA A 271 11.94 18.63 7.28
N ALA A 272 11.88 17.78 8.31
CA ALA A 272 10.65 17.05 8.61
C ALA A 272 9.49 17.99 8.95
N ALA A 273 9.75 19.07 9.68
CA ALA A 273 8.74 20.08 10.01
C ALA A 273 8.21 20.80 8.76
N ASP A 274 9.12 21.23 7.88
CA ASP A 274 8.81 21.91 6.62
C ASP A 274 7.98 21.01 5.69
N ILE A 275 8.40 19.74 5.54
CA ILE A 275 7.70 18.77 4.68
C ILE A 275 6.33 18.40 5.22
N SER A 276 6.20 18.18 6.54
CA SER A 276 4.97 17.62 7.13
C SER A 276 3.96 18.68 7.60
N GLY A 277 4.41 19.92 7.81
CA GLY A 277 3.66 20.95 8.51
C GLY A 277 3.56 20.72 10.03
N VAL A 278 4.29 19.74 10.58
CA VAL A 278 4.29 19.42 12.01
C VAL A 278 5.27 20.33 12.76
N GLU A 279 4.90 20.76 13.97
CA GLU A 279 5.75 21.61 14.81
C GLU A 279 7.05 20.93 15.24
N LEU A 280 8.13 21.72 15.33
CA LEU A 280 9.43 21.25 15.83
C LEU A 280 9.40 20.90 17.32
N ALA A 281 9.93 19.74 17.67
CA ALA A 281 9.94 19.21 19.04
C ALA A 281 10.66 20.11 20.05
N TYR A 282 11.64 20.90 19.61
CA TYR A 282 12.41 21.81 20.47
C TYR A 282 11.87 23.25 20.46
N HIS A 283 10.77 23.52 19.76
CA HIS A 283 10.04 24.79 19.90
C HIS A 283 9.11 24.72 21.10
N ARG A 284 9.23 25.67 22.02
CA ARG A 284 8.32 25.76 23.18
C ARG A 284 6.95 26.22 22.70
N LYS A 285 5.91 25.44 22.99
CA LYS A 285 4.52 25.90 22.85
C LYS A 285 4.27 27.05 23.82
N ASN A 286 3.94 28.23 23.31
CA ASN A 286 3.48 29.38 24.11
C ASN A 286 1.98 29.30 24.41
N THR A 287 1.45 28.10 24.66
CA THR A 287 0.04 27.88 24.97
C THR A 287 -0.19 28.03 26.48
N ALA A 288 -1.07 28.96 26.86
CA ALA A 288 -1.37 29.29 28.26
C ALA A 288 -2.19 28.21 29.01
N ALA A 289 -2.68 27.17 28.33
CA ALA A 289 -3.45 26.09 28.94
C ALA A 289 -3.07 24.74 28.32
N PHE A 290 -2.78 23.75 29.18
CA PHE A 290 -2.74 22.35 28.78
C PHE A 290 -4.17 21.90 28.48
N PRO A 291 -4.46 21.26 27.34
CA PRO A 291 -5.81 20.80 27.02
C PRO A 291 -6.16 19.60 27.91
N PHE A 292 -6.65 19.87 29.12
CA PHE A 292 -7.22 18.84 29.99
C PHE A 292 -8.49 18.28 29.34
N ARG A 293 -8.53 16.97 29.11
CA ARG A 293 -9.79 16.26 28.86
C ARG A 293 -10.47 15.98 30.19
N GLU A 294 -11.79 16.13 30.24
CA GLU A 294 -12.58 15.88 31.46
C GLU A 294 -12.66 14.39 31.82
N GLN A 295 -12.42 13.49 30.86
CA GLN A 295 -12.46 12.04 31.07
C GLN A 295 -11.25 11.35 30.43
N PRO A 296 -10.67 10.32 31.09
CA PRO A 296 -9.64 9.49 30.49
C PRO A 296 -10.21 8.67 29.33
N ALA A 297 -9.41 8.44 28.29
CA ALA A 297 -9.79 7.52 27.23
C ALA A 297 -9.96 6.11 27.82
N ASP A 298 -11.14 5.53 27.61
CA ASP A 298 -11.50 4.22 28.17
C ASP A 298 -11.27 3.12 27.13
N ILE A 299 -10.53 2.08 27.54
CA ILE A 299 -10.36 0.87 26.75
C ILE A 299 -11.58 0.00 27.02
N LYS A 300 -12.62 0.14 26.20
CA LYS A 300 -13.90 -0.57 26.40
C LYS A 300 -13.77 -2.11 26.40
N GLU A 301 -12.69 -2.65 25.84
CA GLU A 301 -12.34 -4.08 25.85
C GLU A 301 -10.83 -4.23 26.07
N GLU A 302 -10.40 -5.06 27.04
CA GLU A 302 -8.98 -5.38 27.22
C GLU A 302 -8.35 -5.74 25.87
N VAL A 303 -7.43 -4.90 25.40
CA VAL A 303 -6.62 -5.20 24.23
C VAL A 303 -5.66 -6.31 24.65
N LEU A 304 -6.05 -7.55 24.40
CA LEU A 304 -5.17 -8.71 24.53
C LEU A 304 -4.02 -8.52 23.55
N ILE A 305 -2.86 -8.10 24.07
CA ILE A 305 -1.60 -8.16 23.33
C ILE A 305 -1.29 -9.65 23.20
N PRO A 306 -1.37 -10.24 21.99
CA PRO A 306 -1.03 -11.63 21.81
C PRO A 306 0.48 -11.75 22.03
N HIS A 307 0.88 -12.35 23.15
CA HIS A 307 2.26 -12.80 23.36
C HIS A 307 2.53 -14.08 22.57
#